data_AF-A0A953PE48-F1
#
_entry.id   AF-A0A953PE48-F1
#
_cell.length_a   1.000
_cell.length_b   1.000
_cell.length_c   1.000
_cell.angle_alpha   90.00
_cell.angle_beta   90.00
_cell.angle_gamma   90.00
#
_symmetry.space_group_name_H-M   'P 1'
#
loop_
_entity.id
_entity.type
_entity.pdbx_description
1 polymer ?
#
loop_
_entity_poly.entity_id
_entity_poly.type
_entity_poly.pdbx_seq_one_letter_code
_entity_poly.pdbx_strand_id
1 'polypeptide(L)'
;MKKIALLVVLLLSVFSSAEPNPNEYPITVHVSSAQLLVQTSAFGKGLVIQRLHVIINGKKYELEAEARHQGHVLLALGDYKAKLVEDKHKTTYESSQKYELLFPDKTTGEFIVTGQSE
;
A
#
# COMPACT_ATOMS: atom_id res chain seq x y z
N MET A 1 -33.01 -0.40 -32.24
CA MET A 1 -31.89 0.30 -31.56
C MET A 1 -32.09 0.49 -30.06
N LYS A 2 -33.31 0.76 -29.53
CA LYS A 2 -33.56 0.95 -28.08
C LYS A 2 -33.24 -0.26 -27.18
N LYS A 3 -33.42 -1.50 -27.69
CA LYS A 3 -33.16 -2.73 -26.92
C LYS A 3 -31.67 -2.99 -26.65
N ILE A 4 -30.79 -2.51 -27.54
CA ILE A 4 -29.34 -2.65 -27.38
C ILE A 4 -28.83 -1.69 -26.31
N ALA A 5 -29.37 -0.47 -26.26
CA ALA A 5 -29.01 0.51 -25.23
C ALA A 5 -29.35 0.03 -23.81
N LEU A 6 -30.48 -0.66 -23.63
CA LEU A 6 -30.87 -1.22 -22.33
C LEU A 6 -29.89 -2.31 -21.85
N LEU A 7 -29.38 -3.12 -22.78
CA LEU A 7 -28.44 -4.21 -22.47
C LEU A 7 -27.04 -3.67 -22.11
N VAL A 8 -26.63 -2.55 -22.71
CA VAL A 8 -25.37 -1.86 -22.37
C VAL A 8 -25.44 -1.18 -21.00
N VAL A 9 -26.58 -0.60 -20.61
CA VAL A 9 -26.75 0.02 -19.28
C VAL A 9 -26.74 -1.03 -18.17
N LEU A 10 -27.32 -2.22 -18.41
CA LEU A 10 -27.34 -3.32 -17.43
C LEU A 10 -25.95 -3.94 -17.20
N LEU A 11 -25.07 -3.89 -18.20
CA LEU A 11 -23.69 -4.41 -18.10
C LEU A 11 -22.72 -3.44 -17.41
N LEU A 12 -23.10 -2.18 -17.22
CA LEU A 12 -22.27 -1.18 -16.52
C LEU A 12 -22.54 -1.13 -15.01
N SER A 13 -23.65 -1.69 -14.52
CA SER A 13 -23.98 -1.70 -13.09
C SER A 13 -23.26 -2.77 -12.26
N VAL A 14 -22.41 -3.60 -12.87
CA VAL A 14 -21.68 -4.69 -12.19
C VAL A 14 -20.28 -4.29 -11.71
N PHE A 15 -19.82 -3.07 -11.98
CA PHE A 15 -18.55 -2.56 -11.46
C PHE A 15 -18.74 -1.89 -10.09
N SER A 16 -19.23 -2.65 -9.11
CA SER A 16 -19.13 -2.24 -7.71
C SER A 16 -17.80 -2.76 -7.17
N SER A 17 -16.84 -1.86 -6.97
CA SER A 17 -15.63 -2.17 -6.22
C SER A 17 -16.06 -2.38 -4.77
N ALA A 18 -15.95 -3.62 -4.26
CA ALA A 18 -16.28 -3.92 -2.88
C ALA A 18 -15.35 -3.13 -1.95
N GLU A 19 -15.92 -2.40 -0.99
CA GLU A 19 -15.12 -1.74 0.05
C GLU A 19 -14.28 -2.78 0.79
N PRO A 20 -13.01 -2.47 1.13
CA PRO A 20 -12.18 -3.39 1.90
C PRO A 20 -12.83 -3.73 3.24
N ASN A 21 -12.96 -5.02 3.53
CA ASN A 21 -13.47 -5.49 4.81
C ASN A 21 -12.38 -5.37 5.88
N PRO A 22 -12.57 -4.58 6.96
CA PRO A 22 -11.55 -4.41 8.00
C PRO A 22 -11.09 -5.73 8.66
N ASN A 23 -11.93 -6.76 8.67
CA ASN A 23 -11.59 -8.07 9.22
C ASN A 23 -10.50 -8.80 8.40
N GLU A 24 -10.26 -8.38 7.16
CA GLU A 24 -9.20 -8.91 6.31
C GLU A 24 -7.83 -8.26 6.58
N TYR A 25 -7.77 -7.26 7.48
CA TYR A 25 -6.56 -6.52 7.83
C TYR A 25 -6.21 -6.71 9.32
N PRO A 26 -5.77 -7.93 9.72
CA PRO A 26 -5.56 -8.27 11.12
C PRO A 26 -4.30 -7.61 11.73
N ILE A 27 -3.37 -7.14 10.90
CA ILE A 27 -2.08 -6.62 11.36
C ILE A 27 -2.24 -5.16 11.74
N THR A 28 -1.63 -4.74 12.84
CA THR A 28 -1.51 -3.32 13.18
C THR A 28 -0.10 -2.86 12.88
N VAL A 29 0.01 -1.83 12.04
CA VAL A 29 1.25 -1.18 11.63
C VAL A 29 1.29 0.18 12.28
N HIS A 30 2.19 0.37 13.24
CA HIS A 30 2.40 1.68 13.85
C HIS A 30 3.43 2.47 13.05
N VAL A 31 3.00 3.50 12.34
CA VAL A 31 3.88 4.40 11.57
C VAL A 31 4.47 5.43 12.52
N SER A 32 5.79 5.32 12.72
CA SER A 32 6.56 6.19 13.63
C SER A 32 7.27 7.34 12.93
N SER A 33 7.56 7.20 11.63
CA SER A 33 8.14 8.25 10.78
C SER A 33 7.69 8.04 9.33
N ALA A 34 7.55 9.14 8.60
CA ALA A 34 7.28 9.17 7.16
C ALA A 34 8.20 10.17 6.46
N GLN A 35 8.75 9.79 5.31
CA GLN A 35 9.71 10.59 4.54
C GLN A 35 9.41 10.46 3.04
N LEU A 36 9.68 11.53 2.29
CA LEU A 36 9.65 11.50 0.82
C LEU A 36 11.08 11.51 0.29
N LEU A 37 11.36 10.59 -0.61
CA LEU A 37 12.64 10.42 -1.27
C LEU A 37 12.42 10.63 -2.77
N VAL A 38 13.27 11.42 -3.40
CA VAL A 38 13.26 11.58 -4.86
C VAL A 38 14.31 10.64 -5.42
N GLN A 39 13.86 9.59 -6.11
CA GLN A 39 14.74 8.65 -6.78
C GLN A 39 14.74 8.94 -8.28
N THR A 40 15.92 9.17 -8.85
CA THR A 40 16.06 9.36 -10.29
C THR A 40 16.10 8.00 -10.98
N SER A 41 15.16 7.74 -11.89
CA SER A 41 15.26 6.57 -12.77
C SER A 41 16.34 6.77 -13.83
N ALA A 42 16.86 5.67 -14.39
CA ALA A 42 17.85 5.70 -15.48
C ALA A 42 17.37 6.48 -16.73
N PHE A 43 16.06 6.70 -16.85
CA PHE A 43 15.43 7.43 -17.95
C PHE A 43 15.10 8.90 -17.61
N GLY A 44 15.66 9.43 -16.52
CA GLY A 44 15.56 10.84 -16.15
C GLY A 44 14.23 11.28 -15.54
N LYS A 45 13.24 10.40 -15.43
CA LYS A 45 12.00 10.69 -14.68
C LYS A 45 12.25 10.44 -13.19
N GLY A 46 12.12 11.49 -12.38
CA GLY A 46 12.13 11.37 -10.93
C GLY A 46 10.88 10.65 -10.43
N LEU A 47 11.08 9.62 -9.61
CA LEU A 47 10.05 8.91 -8.88
C LEU A 47 10.07 9.41 -7.44
N VAL A 48 8.91 9.82 -6.92
CA VAL A 48 8.79 10.17 -5.50
C VAL A 48 8.41 8.89 -4.75
N ILE A 49 9.30 8.42 -3.90
CA ILE A 49 9.09 7.28 -3.02
C ILE A 49 8.72 7.79 -1.64
N GLN A 50 7.72 7.18 -1.04
CA GLN A 50 7.37 7.36 0.35
C GLN A 50 7.99 6.23 1.18
N ARG A 51 8.92 6.58 2.07
CA ARG A 51 9.55 5.69 3.02
C ARG A 51 8.94 5.88 4.41
N LEU A 52 8.56 4.78 5.05
CA LEU A 52 7.98 4.76 6.38
C LEU A 52 8.88 3.95 7.31
N HIS A 53 9.07 4.41 8.54
CA HIS A 53 9.57 3.58 9.63
C HIS A 53 8.39 3.13 10.47
N VAL A 54 8.23 1.82 10.59
CA VAL A 54 7.05 1.24 11.22
C VAL A 54 7.42 0.21 12.27
N ILE A 55 6.50 -0.01 13.20
CA ILE A 55 6.57 -1.09 14.17
C ILE A 55 5.43 -2.06 13.87
N ILE A 56 5.78 -3.33 13.62
CA ILE A 56 4.85 -4.43 13.36
C ILE A 56 5.20 -5.56 14.32
N ASN A 57 4.25 -5.98 15.15
CA ASN A 57 4.47 -7.02 16.16
C ASN A 57 5.73 -6.77 17.04
N GLY A 58 5.98 -5.50 17.40
CA GLY A 58 7.13 -5.09 18.22
C GLY A 58 8.47 -5.02 17.49
N LYS A 59 8.53 -5.34 16.19
CA LYS A 59 9.74 -5.26 15.36
C LYS A 59 9.72 -4.03 14.47
N LYS A 60 10.89 -3.43 14.24
CA LYS A 60 11.04 -2.23 13.39
C LYS A 60 11.29 -2.62 11.94
N TYR A 61 10.54 -2.02 11.04
CA TYR A 61 10.66 -2.19 9.59
C TYR A 61 10.75 -0.85 8.89
N GLU A 62 11.41 -0.84 7.72
CA GLU A 62 11.27 0.21 6.72
C GLU A 62 10.35 -0.29 5.61
N LEU A 63 9.35 0.52 5.28
CA LEU A 63 8.39 0.24 4.21
C LEU A 63 8.48 1.32 3.13
N GLU A 64 8.39 0.92 1.86
CA GLU A 64 8.41 1.85 0.72
C GLU A 64 7.26 1.62 -0.25
N ALA A 65 6.74 2.72 -0.79
CA ALA A 65 5.81 2.73 -1.92
C ALA A 65 6.05 3.96 -2.78
N GLU A 66 5.67 3.88 -4.06
CA GLU A 66 5.54 5.08 -4.88
C GLU A 66 4.49 6.03 -4.28
N ALA A 67 4.81 7.31 -4.17
CA ALA A 67 3.88 8.31 -3.66
C ALA A 67 2.68 8.46 -4.60
N ARG A 68 1.48 8.16 -4.09
CA ARG A 68 0.27 8.03 -4.90
C ARG A 68 -0.42 9.33 -5.26
N HIS A 69 -0.24 10.35 -4.42
CA HIS A 69 -0.87 11.63 -4.64
C HIS A 69 0.09 12.56 -5.39
N GLN A 70 -0.43 13.27 -6.37
CA GLN A 70 0.31 14.36 -7.00
C GLN A 70 0.59 15.42 -5.93
N GLY A 71 1.86 15.61 -5.60
CA GLY A 71 2.33 16.51 -4.55
C GLY A 71 3.23 15.81 -3.54
N HIS A 72 4.04 16.59 -2.82
CA HIS A 72 4.89 16.09 -1.75
C HIS A 72 4.05 15.83 -0.48
N VAL A 73 3.22 14.78 -0.50
CA VAL A 73 2.33 14.42 0.61
C VAL A 73 2.92 13.26 1.42
N LEU A 74 2.92 13.41 2.74
CA LEU A 74 3.34 12.40 3.70
C LEU A 74 2.12 11.66 4.26
N LEU A 75 2.29 10.36 4.50
CA LEU A 75 1.37 9.56 5.28
C LEU A 75 1.44 10.05 6.73
N ALA A 76 0.26 10.20 7.34
CA ALA A 76 0.19 10.56 8.75
C ALA A 76 0.81 9.47 9.62
N LEU A 77 1.28 9.87 10.79
CA LEU A 77 1.79 8.94 11.80
C LEU A 77 0.63 8.28 12.55
N GLY A 78 0.90 7.14 13.18
CA GLY A 78 -0.07 6.40 13.98
C GLY A 78 -0.38 5.01 13.42
N ASP A 79 -1.49 4.45 13.87
CA ASP A 79 -1.81 3.05 13.63
C ASP A 79 -2.66 2.87 12.37
N TYR A 80 -2.20 1.97 11.51
CA TYR A 80 -2.92 1.53 10.32
C TYR A 80 -3.19 0.04 10.41
N LYS A 81 -4.36 -0.38 9.91
CA LYS A 81 -4.63 -1.80 9.69
C LYS A 81 -3.94 -2.25 8.42
N ALA A 82 -3.39 -3.45 8.43
CA ALA A 82 -2.70 -4.00 7.29
C ALA A 82 -2.98 -5.49 7.12
N LYS A 83 -2.70 -6.00 5.93
CA LYS A 83 -2.56 -7.43 5.65
C LYS A 83 -1.27 -7.70 4.91
N LEU A 84 -0.72 -8.89 5.11
CA LEU A 84 0.46 -9.35 4.39
C LEU A 84 -0.01 -9.89 3.03
N VAL A 85 0.40 -9.25 1.94
CA VAL A 85 0.01 -9.65 0.58
C VAL A 85 1.10 -10.45 -0.12
N GLU A 86 2.35 -10.31 0.31
CA GLU A 86 3.46 -11.15 -0.12
C GLU A 86 4.34 -11.50 1.07
N ASP A 87 4.68 -12.78 1.18
CA ASP A 87 5.69 -13.29 2.12
C ASP A 87 6.49 -14.41 1.45
N LYS A 88 7.61 -14.04 0.84
CA LYS A 88 8.47 -14.96 0.09
C LYS A 88 9.80 -15.11 0.80
N HIS A 89 10.15 -16.35 1.13
CA HIS A 89 11.46 -16.71 1.67
C HIS A 89 12.22 -17.51 0.62
N LYS A 90 13.22 -16.88 -0.01
CA LYS A 90 14.06 -17.57 -1.01
C LYS A 90 15.10 -18.47 -0.33
N THR A 91 15.57 -18.04 0.83
CA THR A 91 16.46 -18.79 1.72
C THR A 91 16.01 -18.58 3.17
N THR A 92 16.74 -19.13 4.15
CA THR A 92 16.47 -18.91 5.58
C THR A 92 16.81 -17.49 6.05
N TYR A 93 17.54 -16.70 5.25
CA TYR A 93 18.02 -15.36 5.57
C TYR A 93 17.64 -14.30 4.53
N GLU A 94 17.00 -14.69 3.42
CA GLU A 94 16.47 -13.78 2.40
C GLU A 94 14.94 -13.84 2.38
N SER A 95 14.30 -12.68 2.58
CA SER A 95 12.85 -12.52 2.51
C SER A 95 12.45 -11.33 1.64
N SER A 96 11.36 -11.47 0.89
CA SER A 96 10.62 -10.38 0.24
C SER A 96 9.23 -10.35 0.83
N GLN A 97 8.89 -9.22 1.45
CA GLN A 97 7.60 -9.02 2.11
C GLN A 97 6.93 -7.76 1.59
N LYS A 98 5.60 -7.82 1.47
CA LYS A 98 4.78 -6.69 1.08
C LYS A 98 3.51 -6.64 1.91
N TYR A 99 3.22 -5.46 2.45
CA TYR A 99 2.02 -5.18 3.22
C TYR A 99 1.07 -4.32 2.40
N GLU A 100 -0.22 -4.59 2.49
CA GLU A 100 -1.27 -3.67 2.07
C GLU A 100 -1.87 -3.00 3.32
N LEU A 101 -1.73 -1.68 3.42
CA LEU A 101 -2.29 -0.85 4.48
C LEU A 101 -3.70 -0.40 4.09
N LEU A 102 -4.64 -0.43 5.03
CA LEU A 102 -5.97 0.13 4.92
C LEU A 102 -5.99 1.53 5.54
N PHE A 103 -6.38 2.52 4.75
CA PHE A 103 -6.46 3.92 5.18
C PHE A 103 -7.86 4.29 5.72
N PRO A 104 -7.99 5.39 6.48
CA PRO A 104 -9.27 5.82 7.05
C PRO A 104 -10.37 6.10 6.02
N ASP A 105 -10.00 6.47 4.79
CA ASP A 105 -10.91 6.69 3.66
C ASP A 105 -11.30 5.39 2.93
N LYS A 106 -10.92 4.23 3.49
CA LYS A 106 -11.10 2.88 2.95
C LYS A 106 -10.33 2.59 1.66
N THR A 107 -9.40 3.46 1.25
CA THR A 107 -8.46 3.13 0.18
C THR A 107 -7.30 2.30 0.73
N THR A 108 -6.57 1.58 -0.13
CA THR A 108 -5.54 0.61 0.30
C THR A 108 -4.19 0.85 -0.34
N GLY A 109 -3.11 0.78 0.43
CA GLY A 109 -1.70 1.07 0.11
C GLY A 109 -0.77 -0.13 0.12
N GLU A 110 -0.25 -0.56 -1.04
CA GLU A 110 0.81 -1.57 -1.06
C GLU A 110 2.19 -0.93 -0.77
N PHE A 111 2.89 -1.47 0.24
CA PHE A 111 4.25 -1.10 0.60
C PHE A 111 5.13 -2.34 0.69
N ILE A 112 6.33 -2.26 0.12
CA ILE A 112 7.35 -3.30 0.22
C ILE A 112 8.23 -3.09 1.45
N VAL A 113 8.68 -4.17 2.07
CA VAL A 113 9.70 -4.10 3.13
C VAL A 113 11.06 -3.86 2.48
N THR A 114 11.72 -2.77 2.83
CA THR A 114 13.06 -2.41 2.32
C THR A 114 14.15 -2.42 3.39
N GLY A 115 13.78 -2.50 4.67
CA GLY A 115 14.73 -2.52 5.78
C GLY A 115 14.16 -3.13 7.05
N GLN A 116 15.04 -3.60 7.94
CA GLN A 116 14.73 -4.14 9.26
C GLN A 116 15.80 -3.66 10.25
N SER A 117 15.40 -3.38 11.50
CA SER A 117 16.33 -2.99 12.57
C SER A 117 15.88 -3.50 13.94
N GLU A 118 16.83 -3.61 14.87
CA GLU A 118 16.62 -4.02 16.27
C GLU A 118 16.54 -2.79 17.20
#